data_AF-A0A7L8CUA9-F1
#
_entry.id   AF-A0A7L8CUA9-F1
#
_cell.length_a   1.000
_cell.length_b   1.000
_cell.length_c   1.000
_cell.angle_alpha   90.00
_cell.angle_beta   90.00
_cell.angle_gamma   90.00
#
_symmetry.space_group_name_H-M   'P 1'
#
loop_
_entity.id
_entity.type
_entity.pdbx_description
1 polymer ?
#
loop_
_entity_poly.entity_id
_entity_poly.type
_entity_poly.pdbx_seq_one_letter_code
_entity_poly.pdbx_strand_id
1 'polypeptide(L)' 'MTAPEIAALRAIYGRPSADRIAELIDATDALAAALQTLRTNPTRDGADRIANQLHGMHRSASQLVAVLAQEVAE' A
#
# COMPACT_ATOMS: atom_id res chain seq x y z
N MET A 1 15.60 4.69 -20.46
CA MET A 1 15.73 4.69 -19.00
C MET A 1 17.18 5.00 -18.66
N THR A 2 17.42 6.12 -18.00
CA THR A 2 18.75 6.63 -17.66
C THR A 2 19.16 6.15 -16.26
N ALA A 3 20.47 6.07 -15.97
CA ALA A 3 20.98 5.64 -14.66
C ALA A 3 20.38 6.42 -13.44
N PRO A 4 20.10 7.74 -13.53
CA PRO A 4 19.41 8.48 -12.47
C PRO A 4 17.96 8.04 -12.25
N GLU A 5 17.22 7.68 -13.31
CA GLU A 5 15.84 7.19 -13.22
C GLU A 5 15.79 5.84 -12.52
N ILE A 6 16.76 4.95 -12.79
CA ILE A 6 16.91 3.65 -12.12
C ILE A 6 17.27 3.84 -10.64
N ALA A 7 18.14 4.80 -10.32
CA ALA A 7 18.50 5.11 -8.94
C ALA A 7 17.33 5.74 -8.15
N ALA A 8 16.54 6.61 -8.78
CA ALA A 8 15.32 7.16 -8.19
C ALA A 8 14.25 6.08 -8.00
N LEU A 9 14.10 5.17 -8.98
CA LEU A 9 13.24 3.99 -8.85
C LEU A 9 13.75 3.09 -7.71
N ARG A 10 15.03 2.75 -7.61
CA ARG A 10 15.56 2.01 -6.45
C ARG A 10 15.45 2.76 -5.12
N ALA A 11 15.49 4.09 -5.10
CA ALA A 11 15.27 4.83 -3.86
C ALA A 11 13.79 4.81 -3.41
N ILE A 12 12.85 4.76 -4.36
CA ILE A 12 11.40 4.72 -4.11
C ILE A 12 10.88 3.28 -3.93
N TYR A 13 11.52 2.32 -4.61
CA TYR A 13 11.10 0.92 -4.74
C TYR A 13 12.10 -0.08 -4.16
N GLY A 14 13.28 0.34 -3.73
CA GLY A 14 14.31 -0.52 -3.11
C GLY A 14 14.05 -0.84 -1.65
N ARG A 15 12.80 -0.72 -1.20
CA ARG A 15 12.35 -1.41 0.00
C ARG A 15 12.11 -2.88 -0.35
N PRO A 16 12.61 -3.83 0.45
CA PRO A 16 12.33 -5.25 0.24
C PRO A 16 10.83 -5.50 0.06
N SER A 17 10.46 -6.40 -0.85
CA SER A 17 9.07 -6.82 -1.02
C SER A 17 8.44 -7.29 0.29
N ALA A 18 9.23 -7.92 1.18
CA ALA A 18 8.83 -8.32 2.53
C ALA A 18 8.31 -7.17 3.40
N ASP A 19 8.99 -6.01 3.42
CA ASP A 19 8.57 -4.86 4.23
C ASP A 19 7.25 -4.28 3.72
N ARG A 20 7.07 -4.23 2.40
CA ARG A 20 5.82 -3.76 1.77
C ARG A 20 4.65 -4.71 2.01
N ILE A 21 4.91 -6.02 2.05
CA ILE A 21 3.90 -7.02 2.41
C ILE A 21 3.46 -6.81 3.86
N ALA A 22 4.41 -6.62 4.79
CA ALA A 22 4.10 -6.34 6.18
C ALA A 22 3.25 -5.07 6.35
N GLU A 23 3.62 -3.97 5.68
CA GLU A 23 2.83 -2.73 5.72
C GLU A 23 1.40 -2.89 5.17
N LEU A 24 1.21 -3.73 4.14
CA LEU A 24 -0.13 -4.02 3.61
C LEU A 24 -0.97 -4.87 4.56
N ILE A 25 -0.34 -5.80 5.31
CA ILE A 25 -1.01 -6.58 6.35
C ILE A 25 -1.46 -5.65 7.48
N ASP A 26 -0.57 -4.82 8.01
CA ASP A 26 -0.89 -3.86 9.07
C ASP A 26 -1.99 -2.88 8.63
N ALA A 27 -1.93 -2.40 7.38
CA ALA A 27 -2.97 -1.53 6.82
C ALA A 27 -4.33 -2.23 6.70
N THR A 28 -4.35 -3.54 6.47
CA THR A 28 -5.57 -4.35 6.39
C THR A 28 -6.19 -4.53 7.77
N ASP A 29 -5.39 -4.80 8.80
CA ASP A 29 -5.86 -4.90 10.18
C ASP A 29 -6.41 -3.55 10.68
N ALA A 30 -5.73 -2.45 10.35
CA ALA A 30 -6.19 -1.09 10.64
C ALA A 30 -7.52 -0.77 9.92
N LEU A 31 -7.67 -1.19 8.66
CA LEU A 31 -8.91 -1.01 7.89
C LEU A 31 -10.06 -1.80 8.53
N ALA A 32 -9.82 -3.03 8.98
CA ALA A 32 -10.82 -3.82 9.67
C ALA A 32 -11.31 -3.13 10.95
N ALA A 33 -10.39 -2.60 11.77
CA ALA A 33 -10.74 -1.83 12.96
C ALA A 33 -11.53 -0.54 12.64
N ALA A 34 -11.15 0.17 11.58
CA ALA A 34 -11.85 1.36 11.11
C ALA A 34 -13.28 1.05 10.63
N LEU A 35 -13.47 -0.05 9.89
CA LEU A 35 -14.78 -0.53 9.45
C LEU A 35 -15.67 -0.91 10.62
N GLN A 36 -15.12 -1.58 11.64
CA GLN A 36 -15.86 -1.89 12.87
C GLN A 36 -16.32 -0.63 13.59
N THR A 37 -15.44 0.36 13.68
CA THR A 37 -15.76 1.67 14.27
C THR A 37 -16.88 2.37 13.49
N LEU A 38 -16.77 2.42 12.16
CA LEU A 38 -17.78 3.04 11.29
C LEU A 38 -19.13 2.31 11.40
N ARG A 39 -19.12 0.98 11.52
CA ARG A 39 -20.34 0.19 11.74
C ARG A 39 -21.05 0.59 13.03
N THR A 40 -20.30 0.85 14.10
CA THR A 40 -20.87 1.25 15.41
C THR A 40 -21.24 2.73 15.49
N ASN A 41 -20.57 3.58 14.71
CA ASN A 41 -20.82 5.02 14.65
C ASN A 41 -20.73 5.54 13.20
N PRO A 42 -21.82 5.39 12.41
CA PRO A 42 -21.81 5.74 11.00
C PRO A 42 -21.68 7.26 10.81
N THR A 43 -20.60 7.68 10.15
CA THR A 43 -20.34 9.08 9.82
C THR A 43 -19.82 9.20 8.39
N ARG A 44 -20.14 10.32 7.73
CA ARG A 44 -19.63 10.61 6.38
C ARG A 44 -18.10 10.68 6.38
N ASP A 45 -17.53 11.43 7.32
CA ASP A 45 -16.08 11.58 7.46
C ASP A 45 -15.37 10.23 7.66
N GLY A 46 -15.97 9.31 8.42
CA GLY A 46 -15.44 7.97 8.59
C GLY A 46 -15.44 7.16 7.29
N ALA A 47 -16.50 7.26 6.49
CA ALA A 47 -16.58 6.63 5.18
C ALA A 47 -15.52 7.20 4.21
N ASP A 48 -15.32 8.52 4.20
CA ASP A 48 -14.33 9.19 3.36
C ASP A 48 -12.89 8.78 3.75
N ARG A 49 -12.59 8.62 5.05
CA ARG A 49 -11.30 8.10 5.52
C ARG A 49 -11.05 6.67 5.07
N ILE A 50 -12.05 5.79 5.18
CA ILE A 50 -11.96 4.40 4.71
C ILE A 50 -11.72 4.36 3.20
N ALA A 51 -12.43 5.17 2.42
CA ALA A 51 -12.23 5.25 0.97
C ALA A 51 -10.80 5.69 0.62
N ASN A 52 -10.26 6.70 1.31
CA ASN A 52 -8.88 7.15 1.12
C ASN A 52 -7.85 6.07 1.48
N GLN A 53 -8.08 5.33 2.57
CA GLN A 53 -7.22 4.22 2.99
C GLN A 53 -7.23 3.10 1.95
N LEU A 54 -8.40 2.72 1.43
CA LEU A 54 -8.55 1.72 0.37
C LEU A 54 -7.78 2.12 -0.90
N HIS A 55 -7.86 3.39 -1.33
CA HIS A 55 -7.06 3.88 -2.46
C HIS A 55 -5.55 3.80 -2.21
N GLY A 56 -5.11 4.14 -0.99
CA GLY A 56 -3.70 4.02 -0.58
C GLY A 56 -3.20 2.57 -0.60
N MET A 57 -4.00 1.63 -0.09
CA MET A 57 -3.70 0.20 -0.12
C MET A 57 -3.64 -0.34 -1.55
N HIS A 58 -4.58 0.04 -2.42
CA HIS A 58 -4.57 -0.37 -3.83
C HIS A 58 -3.30 0.10 -4.57
N ARG A 59 -2.89 1.36 -4.34
CA ARG A 59 -1.64 1.89 -4.91
C ARG A 59 -0.43 1.10 -4.42
N SER A 60 -0.36 0.82 -3.11
CA SER A 60 0.75 0.09 -2.49
C SER A 60 0.82 -1.35 -3.01
N ALA A 61 -0.32 -2.03 -3.16
CA ALA A 61 -0.41 -3.35 -3.75
C ALA A 61 0.08 -3.37 -5.21
N SER A 62 -0.34 -2.40 -6.03
CA SER A 62 0.13 -2.27 -7.42
C SER A 62 1.66 -2.09 -7.48
N GLN A 63 2.23 -1.30 -6.58
CA GLN A 63 3.67 -1.09 -6.51
C GLN A 63 4.41 -2.34 -6.03
N LEU A 64 3.84 -3.12 -5.11
CA LEU A 64 4.40 -4.40 -4.67
C LEU A 64 4.42 -5.41 -5.82
N VAL A 65 3.34 -5.52 -6.60
CA VAL A 65 3.29 -6.39 -7.79
C VAL A 65 4.41 -6.04 -8.77
N ALA A 66 4.64 -4.75 -9.03
CA ALA A 66 5.72 -4.32 -9.91
C ALA A 66 7.12 -4.71 -9.39
N VAL A 67 7.36 -4.57 -8.08
CA VAL A 67 8.63 -4.97 -7.45
C VAL A 67 8.82 -6.49 -7.52
N LEU A 68 7.80 -7.28 -7.17
CA LEU A 68 7.86 -8.74 -7.24
C LEU A 68 8.08 -9.22 -8.68
N ALA A 69 7.44 -8.60 -9.67
CA ALA A 69 7.65 -8.93 -11.07
C ALA A 69 9.09 -8.66 -11.53
N GLN A 70 9.73 -7.60 -11.01
CA GLN A 70 11.14 -7.33 -11.24
C GLN A 70 12.04 -8.35 -10.55
N GLU A 71 11.79 -8.68 -9.28
CA GLU A 71 12.56 -9.66 -8.50
C GLU A 71 12.55 -11.06 -9.14
N VAL A 72 11.46 -11.45 -9.81
CA VAL A 72 11.37 -12.75 -10.52
C VAL A 72 12.08 -12.73 -11.89
N ALA A 73 12.26 -11.56 -12.49
CA ALA A 73 12.88 -11.40 -13.81
C ALA A 73 14.41 -11.26 -13.75
N GLU A 74 14.97 -10.92 -12.58
CA GLU A 74 16.41 -10.89 -12.28
C GLU A 74 16.95 -12.28 -11.91
#